data_AF-A0A1M4S4E6-F1
#
_entry.id   AF-A0A1M4S4E6-F1
#
_cell.length_a   1.000
_cell.length_b   1.000
_cell.length_c   1.000
_cell.angle_alpha   90.00
_cell.angle_beta   90.00
_cell.angle_gamma   90.00
#
_symmetry.space_group_name_H-M   'P 1'
#
loop_
_entity.id
_entity.type
_entity.pdbx_description
1 polymer ?
#
loop_
_entity_poly.entity_id
_entity_poly.type
_entity_poly.pdbx_seq_one_letter_code
_entity_poly.pdbx_strand_id
1 'polypeptide(L)'
;MKDEVNRLVSQGLHSVPAIMSRIVPLGYTGKESILRTYVRSIRPPAKAKQIAIRRYETPPDKQSQFDWGIFSYIDVRGTKRHVPGLYVTLGRSRRGYLEFALSADIYGLITCLINAFFYFGGVTDVFLTDHMKTVAIGATRKTDGSSTHRWQIWLFYWESQSNSAE
;
A
#
# COMPACT_ATOMS: atom_id res chain seq x y z
N MET A 1 35.76 -5.29 13.37
CA MET A 1 34.36 -4.82 13.58
C MET A 1 33.93 -3.78 12.55
N LYS A 2 34.75 -2.74 12.32
CA LYS A 2 34.56 -1.80 11.20
C LYS A 2 34.56 -2.52 9.83
N ASP A 3 35.41 -3.54 9.67
CA ASP A 3 35.49 -4.34 8.43
C ASP A 3 34.21 -5.15 8.16
N GLU A 4 33.58 -5.67 9.21
CA GLU A 4 32.32 -6.40 9.10
C GLU A 4 31.17 -5.46 8.74
N VAL A 5 31.15 -4.25 9.30
CA VAL A 5 30.19 -3.20 8.90
C VAL A 5 30.41 -2.79 7.43
N ASN A 6 31.67 -2.64 6.99
CA ASN A 6 31.98 -2.34 5.59
C ASN A 6 31.52 -3.46 4.65
N ARG A 7 31.69 -4.73 5.04
CA ARG A 7 31.21 -5.89 4.29
C ARG A 7 29.69 -5.92 4.19
N LEU A 8 28.97 -5.64 5.28
CA LEU A 8 27.50 -5.59 5.26
C LEU A 8 26.98 -4.43 4.40
N VAL A 9 27.64 -3.27 4.46
CA VAL A 9 27.28 -2.11 3.63
C VAL A 9 27.59 -2.35 2.16
N SER A 10 28.70 -3.01 1.81
CA SER A 10 29.01 -3.37 0.42
C SER A 10 28.05 -4.42 -0.15
N GLN A 11 27.47 -5.26 0.70
CA GLN A 11 26.39 -6.19 0.37
C GLN A 11 24.99 -5.53 0.25
N GLY A 12 24.91 -4.20 0.39
CA GLY A 12 23.65 -3.46 0.25
C GLY A 12 22.78 -3.41 1.50
N LEU A 13 23.29 -3.85 2.66
CA LEU A 13 22.60 -3.70 3.94
C LEU A 13 22.92 -2.33 4.54
N HIS A 14 22.02 -1.36 4.34
CA HIS A 14 22.19 0.01 4.85
C HIS A 14 21.36 0.31 6.12
N SER A 15 20.53 -0.65 6.56
CA SER A 15 19.70 -0.49 7.75
C SER A 15 20.55 -0.67 9.02
N VAL A 16 20.70 0.42 9.78
CA VAL A 16 21.48 0.44 11.03
C VAL A 16 20.97 -0.58 12.05
N PRO A 17 19.64 -0.72 12.30
CA PRO A 17 19.13 -1.79 13.16
C PRO A 17 19.50 -3.20 12.67
N ALA A 18 19.46 -3.43 11.36
CA ALA A 18 19.78 -4.74 10.77
C ALA A 18 21.28 -5.07 10.81
N ILE A 19 22.15 -4.06 10.71
CA ILE A 19 23.60 -4.19 10.94
C ILE A 19 23.85 -4.46 12.43
N MET A 20 23.22 -3.68 13.32
CA MET A 20 23.41 -3.80 14.77
C MET A 20 23.05 -5.21 15.28
N SER A 21 21.93 -5.76 14.83
CA SER A 21 21.53 -7.14 15.17
C SER A 21 22.54 -8.21 14.72
N ARG A 22 23.42 -7.92 13.76
CA ARG A 22 24.45 -8.85 13.27
C ARG A 22 25.79 -8.66 13.97
N ILE A 23 26.13 -7.43 14.35
CA ILE A 23 27.43 -7.13 14.99
C ILE A 23 27.39 -7.20 16.52
N VAL A 24 26.22 -7.03 17.15
CA VAL A 24 26.06 -7.19 18.61
C VAL A 24 26.44 -8.60 19.07
N PRO A 25 25.98 -9.70 18.41
CA PRO A 25 26.45 -11.05 18.73
C PRO A 25 27.96 -11.27 18.51
N LEU A 26 28.59 -10.47 17.64
CA LEU A 26 30.03 -10.52 17.37
C LEU A 26 30.85 -9.69 18.38
N GLY A 27 30.23 -9.18 19.44
CA GLY A 27 30.89 -8.43 20.51
C GLY A 27 30.90 -6.92 20.34
N TYR A 28 30.01 -6.35 19.52
CA TYR A 28 29.88 -4.89 19.40
C TYR A 28 29.17 -4.29 20.62
N THR A 29 29.87 -3.43 21.35
CA THR A 29 29.38 -2.72 22.56
C THR A 29 29.10 -1.24 22.33
N GLY A 30 29.22 -0.76 21.09
CA GLY A 30 29.02 0.65 20.75
C GLY A 30 27.54 1.06 20.69
N LYS A 31 27.30 2.37 20.82
CA LYS A 31 25.95 2.95 20.69
C LYS A 31 25.50 3.00 19.23
N GLU A 32 24.20 2.81 18.99
CA GLU A 32 23.60 2.89 17.65
C GLU A 32 23.90 4.22 16.94
N SER A 33 23.97 5.33 17.69
CA SER A 33 24.30 6.65 17.13
C SER A 33 25.69 6.68 16.47
N ILE A 34 26.68 6.02 17.07
CA ILE A 34 28.05 5.92 16.54
C ILE A 34 28.04 5.07 15.26
N LEU A 35 27.33 3.94 15.29
CA LEU A 35 27.16 3.08 14.13
C LEU A 35 26.47 3.83 12.98
N ARG A 36 25.44 4.62 13.28
CA ARG A 36 24.70 5.42 12.30
C ARG A 36 25.58 6.47 11.63
N THR A 37 26.41 7.17 12.40
CA THR A 37 27.38 8.14 11.88
C THR A 37 28.41 7.44 10.98
N TYR A 38 28.92 6.29 11.41
CA TYR A 38 29.89 5.51 10.63
C TYR A 38 29.31 4.94 9.33
N VAL A 39 28.11 4.33 9.38
CA VAL A 39 27.41 3.82 8.19
C VAL A 39 27.12 4.97 7.22
N ARG A 40 26.79 6.17 7.71
CA ARG A 40 26.58 7.36 6.87
C ARG A 40 27.87 7.83 6.18
N SER A 41 29.04 7.73 6.82
CA SER A 41 30.31 8.16 6.22
C SER A 41 30.83 7.21 5.15
N ILE A 42 30.55 5.91 5.27
CA ILE A 42 30.99 4.87 4.32
C ILE A 42 29.96 4.58 3.22
N ARG A 43 28.71 5.01 3.41
CA ARG A 43 27.68 4.89 2.38
C ARG A 43 28.18 5.70 1.18
N PRO A 44 28.30 5.10 -0.03
CA PRO A 44 28.60 5.89 -1.22
C PRO A 44 27.60 7.05 -1.24
N PRO A 45 28.03 8.30 -1.56
CA PRO A 45 27.10 9.40 -1.70
C PRO A 45 25.98 8.83 -2.56
N ALA A 46 24.76 8.85 -2.02
CA ALA A 46 23.64 8.40 -2.81
C ALA A 46 23.85 9.16 -4.10
N LYS A 47 24.16 8.46 -5.20
CA LYS A 47 23.87 9.01 -6.52
C LYS A 47 22.50 9.54 -6.25
N ALA A 48 22.34 10.86 -6.39
CA ALA A 48 21.02 11.37 -6.55
C ALA A 48 20.52 10.47 -7.67
N LYS A 49 19.77 9.42 -7.30
CA LYS A 49 18.61 9.04 -8.02
C LYS A 49 18.00 10.41 -8.08
N GLN A 50 18.27 11.10 -9.20
CA GLN A 50 17.24 11.33 -10.17
C GLN A 50 16.14 10.32 -9.87
N ILE A 51 15.41 10.63 -8.81
CA ILE A 51 14.00 10.48 -8.73
C ILE A 51 13.52 11.51 -9.78
N ALA A 52 13.95 11.34 -11.05
CA ALA A 52 13.01 11.04 -12.08
C ALA A 52 12.14 9.96 -11.45
N ILE A 53 11.13 10.42 -10.70
CA ILE A 53 9.85 9.77 -10.64
C ILE A 53 9.60 9.55 -12.11
N ARG A 54 9.97 8.38 -12.63
CA ARG A 54 9.46 7.92 -13.90
C ARG A 54 8.01 7.71 -13.55
N ARG A 55 7.26 8.82 -13.63
CA ARG A 55 5.81 8.80 -13.71
C ARG A 55 5.62 7.88 -14.88
N TYR A 56 5.23 6.64 -14.60
CA TYR A 56 4.58 5.87 -15.63
C TYR A 56 3.41 6.77 -16.00
N GLU A 57 3.54 7.44 -17.14
CA GLU A 57 2.40 8.01 -17.82
C GLU A 57 1.58 6.82 -18.25
N THR A 58 0.84 6.29 -17.28
CA THR A 58 -0.15 5.27 -17.49
C THR A 58 -1.10 5.85 -18.54
N PRO A 59 -1.42 5.11 -19.62
CA PRO A 59 -2.44 5.50 -20.57
C PRO A 59 -3.74 5.88 -19.83
N PRO A 60 -4.55 6.81 -20.38
CA PRO A 60 -5.73 7.44 -19.77
C PRO A 60 -6.80 6.60 -19.07
N ASP A 61 -6.60 5.36 -18.66
CA ASP A 61 -7.70 4.43 -18.46
C ASP A 61 -7.28 3.18 -17.66
N LYS A 62 -5.99 3.01 -17.34
CA LYS A 62 -5.53 1.71 -16.82
C LYS A 62 -5.60 1.54 -15.32
N GLN A 63 -5.71 2.61 -14.54
CA GLN A 63 -5.62 2.47 -13.08
C GLN A 63 -6.39 3.53 -12.30
N SER A 64 -7.22 3.06 -11.37
CA SER A 64 -7.80 3.86 -10.30
C SER A 64 -7.33 3.36 -8.95
N GLN A 65 -7.26 4.27 -7.99
CA GLN A 65 -7.00 3.96 -6.59
C GLN A 65 -8.24 4.32 -5.78
N PHE A 66 -8.62 3.49 -4.82
CA PHE A 66 -9.68 3.85 -3.89
C PHE A 66 -9.34 3.49 -2.44
N ASP A 67 -9.85 4.30 -1.53
CA ASP A 67 -9.63 4.15 -0.09
C ASP A 67 -10.87 4.60 0.70
N TRP A 68 -11.05 4.01 1.88
CA TRP A 68 -12.11 4.38 2.83
C TRP A 68 -11.57 5.35 3.88
N GLY A 69 -12.18 6.53 3.97
CA GLY A 69 -11.99 7.47 5.07
C GLY A 69 -13.13 7.38 6.09
N ILE A 70 -12.85 7.65 7.36
CA ILE A 70 -13.89 7.88 8.39
C ILE A 70 -13.98 9.37 8.66
N PHE A 71 -15.16 9.93 8.40
CA PHE A 71 -15.44 11.35 8.58
C PHE A 71 -16.36 11.54 9.78
N SER A 72 -16.16 12.59 10.56
CA SER A 72 -17.04 12.91 11.68
C SER A 72 -17.90 14.13 11.38
N TYR A 73 -19.17 14.08 11.76
CA TYR A 73 -20.10 15.20 11.67
C TYR A 73 -20.91 15.33 12.97
N ILE A 74 -21.51 16.50 13.19
CA ILE A 74 -22.43 16.75 14.31
C ILE A 74 -23.85 16.64 13.74
N ASP A 75 -24.67 15.77 14.32
CA ASP A 75 -26.06 15.64 13.91
C ASP A 75 -26.92 16.81 14.42
N VAL A 76 -28.18 16.86 13.98
CA VAL A 76 -29.15 17.89 14.41
C VAL A 76 -29.46 17.86 15.91
N ARG A 77 -29.04 16.82 16.63
CA ARG A 77 -29.18 16.65 18.09
C ARG A 77 -27.88 16.99 18.83
N GLY A 78 -26.86 17.54 18.16
CA GLY A 78 -25.57 17.87 18.75
C GLY A 78 -24.67 16.67 19.02
N THR A 79 -25.02 15.47 18.56
CA THR A 79 -24.23 14.26 18.77
C THR A 79 -23.20 14.10 17.67
N LYS A 80 -21.93 13.86 18.04
CA LYS A 80 -20.86 13.54 17.10
C LYS A 80 -21.05 12.13 16.56
N ARG A 81 -21.19 12.01 15.24
CA ARG A 81 -21.31 10.74 14.52
C ARG A 81 -20.14 10.56 13.56
N HIS A 82 -19.92 9.31 13.17
CA HIS A 82 -18.93 8.92 12.18
C HIS A 82 -19.61 8.31 10.97
N VAL A 83 -19.12 8.64 9.78
CA VAL A 83 -19.61 8.11 8.50
C VAL A 83 -18.41 7.69 7.64
N PRO A 84 -18.42 6.48 7.06
CA PRO A 84 -17.41 6.09 6.10
C PRO A 84 -17.64 6.81 4.76
N GLY A 85 -16.56 7.21 4.11
CA GLY A 85 -16.58 7.77 2.76
C GLY A 85 -15.55 7.09 1.87
N LEU A 86 -15.98 6.64 0.70
CA LEU A 86 -15.10 6.05 -0.31
C LEU A 86 -14.55 7.18 -1.18
N TYR A 87 -13.23 7.32 -1.20
CA TYR A 87 -12.55 8.22 -2.10
C TYR A 87 -11.91 7.44 -3.24
N VAL A 88 -12.28 7.74 -4.48
CA VAL A 88 -11.76 7.11 -5.71
C VAL A 88 -10.97 8.15 -6.49
N THR A 89 -9.75 7.83 -6.90
CA THR A 89 -8.90 8.72 -7.70
C THR A 89 -8.38 8.02 -8.95
N LEU A 90 -8.50 8.70 -10.09
CA LEU A 90 -7.89 8.25 -11.33
C LEU A 90 -6.37 8.50 -11.31
N GLY A 91 -5.57 7.49 -11.65
CA GLY A 91 -4.11 7.56 -11.56
C GLY A 91 -3.48 8.65 -12.44
N ARG A 92 -4.00 8.85 -13.66
CA ARG A 92 -3.45 9.83 -14.63
C ARG A 92 -3.94 11.25 -14.38
N SER A 93 -5.26 11.45 -14.36
CA SER A 93 -5.85 12.79 -14.26
C SER A 93 -5.89 13.32 -12.83
N ARG A 94 -5.67 12.47 -11.82
CA ARG A 94 -5.84 12.78 -10.40
C ARG A 94 -7.24 13.30 -10.07
N ARG A 95 -8.21 13.11 -10.97
CA ARG A 95 -9.61 13.45 -10.73
C ARG A 95 -10.15 12.52 -9.65
N GLY A 96 -10.72 13.12 -8.62
CA GLY A 96 -11.24 12.43 -7.45
C GLY A 96 -12.76 12.36 -7.46
N TYR A 97 -13.29 11.34 -6.79
CA TYR A 97 -14.70 11.14 -6.49
C TYR A 97 -14.81 10.75 -5.01
N LEU A 98 -15.76 11.33 -4.29
CA LEU A 98 -16.01 11.02 -2.88
C LEU A 98 -17.50 10.73 -2.69
N GLU A 99 -17.81 9.58 -2.09
CA GLU A 99 -19.18 9.21 -1.73
C GLU A 99 -19.23 8.70 -0.29
N PHE A 100 -20.22 9.16 0.47
CA PHE A 100 -20.47 8.70 1.82
C PHE A 100 -21.40 7.49 1.82
N ALA A 101 -20.99 6.43 2.51
CA ALA A 101 -21.78 5.20 2.63
C ALA A 101 -22.30 5.02 4.05
N LEU A 102 -23.36 4.21 4.21
CA LEU A 102 -23.87 3.83 5.52
C LEU A 102 -22.93 2.85 6.24
N SER A 103 -22.21 2.02 5.48
CA SER A 103 -21.26 1.02 5.97
C SER A 103 -20.07 0.89 5.00
N ALA A 104 -18.90 0.54 5.53
CA ALA A 104 -17.70 0.24 4.74
C ALA A 104 -17.59 -1.28 4.44
N ASP A 105 -18.71 -1.89 4.06
CA ASP A 105 -18.79 -3.31 3.67
C ASP A 105 -18.66 -3.47 2.14
N ILE A 106 -18.74 -4.72 1.66
CA ILE A 106 -18.62 -5.03 0.23
C ILE A 106 -19.77 -4.45 -0.61
N TYR A 107 -20.98 -4.37 -0.05
CA TYR A 107 -22.15 -3.85 -0.77
C TYR A 107 -22.07 -2.33 -0.92
N GLY A 108 -21.67 -1.63 0.15
CA GLY A 108 -21.34 -0.22 0.12
C GLY A 108 -20.21 0.07 -0.87
N LEU A 109 -19.16 -0.76 -0.87
CA LEU A 109 -18.05 -0.62 -1.82
C LEU A 109 -18.51 -0.75 -3.28
N ILE A 110 -19.27 -1.79 -3.62
CA ILE A 110 -19.78 -2.01 -4.98
C ILE A 110 -20.66 -0.83 -5.41
N THR A 111 -21.58 -0.39 -4.56
CA THR A 111 -22.48 0.72 -4.86
C THR A 111 -21.70 2.01 -5.15
N CYS A 112 -20.76 2.37 -4.28
CA CYS A 112 -19.97 3.58 -4.47
C CYS A 112 -19.04 3.49 -5.69
N LEU A 113 -18.53 2.31 -6.04
CA LEU A 113 -17.74 2.12 -7.26
C LEU A 113 -18.60 2.29 -8.52
N ILE A 114 -19.82 1.74 -8.55
CA ILE A 114 -20.76 1.93 -9.67
C ILE A 114 -21.04 3.42 -9.89
N ASN A 115 -21.34 4.15 -8.81
CA ASN A 115 -21.60 5.59 -8.88
C ASN A 115 -20.35 6.37 -9.33
N ALA A 116 -19.16 5.98 -8.85
CA ALA A 116 -17.90 6.55 -9.30
C ALA A 116 -17.70 6.34 -10.81
N PHE A 117 -18.04 5.17 -11.35
CA PHE A 117 -17.92 4.91 -12.80
C PHE A 117 -18.87 5.76 -13.62
N PHE A 118 -20.11 5.93 -13.17
CA PHE A 118 -21.04 6.87 -13.80
C PHE A 118 -20.50 8.30 -13.75
N TYR A 119 -19.89 8.73 -12.65
CA TYR A 119 -19.27 10.06 -12.51
C TYR A 119 -18.05 10.27 -13.42
N PHE A 120 -17.24 9.24 -13.62
CA PHE A 120 -16.08 9.30 -14.52
C PHE A 120 -16.43 9.09 -15.99
N GLY A 121 -17.64 8.60 -16.29
CA GLY A 121 -18.07 8.27 -17.64
C GLY A 121 -17.39 7.01 -18.19
N GLY A 122 -16.91 6.12 -17.32
CA GLY A 122 -16.17 4.91 -17.71
C GLY A 122 -15.58 4.15 -16.53
N VAL A 123 -15.03 2.96 -16.84
CA VAL A 123 -14.37 2.05 -15.88
C VAL A 123 -12.88 2.00 -16.19
N THR A 124 -12.04 1.86 -15.17
CA THR A 124 -10.59 1.66 -15.36
C THR A 124 -10.23 0.18 -15.39
N ASP A 125 -9.20 -0.22 -16.16
CA ASP A 125 -8.78 -1.62 -16.30
C ASP A 125 -8.32 -2.28 -14.98
N VAL A 126 -7.67 -1.51 -14.11
CA VAL A 126 -7.09 -2.01 -12.85
C VAL A 126 -7.51 -1.15 -11.68
N PHE A 127 -7.96 -1.81 -10.61
CA PHE A 127 -8.24 -1.18 -9.33
C PHE A 127 -7.12 -1.48 -8.35
N LEU A 128 -6.44 -0.43 -7.89
CA LEU A 128 -5.53 -0.50 -6.76
C LEU A 128 -6.27 -0.16 -5.48
N THR A 129 -6.12 -1.01 -4.50
CA THR A 129 -6.50 -0.72 -3.12
C THR A 129 -5.25 -0.88 -2.28
N ASP A 130 -5.13 -0.10 -1.21
CA ASP A 130 -4.25 -0.55 -0.12
C ASP A 130 -4.90 -1.80 0.53
N HIS A 131 -4.22 -2.47 1.46
CA HIS A 131 -4.69 -3.68 2.15
C HIS A 131 -5.93 -3.43 3.04
N MET A 132 -7.02 -2.99 2.45
CA MET A 132 -8.28 -2.73 3.10
C MET A 132 -8.88 -4.06 3.52
N LYS A 133 -9.26 -4.17 4.79
CA LYS A 133 -9.87 -5.40 5.35
C LYS A 133 -11.10 -5.85 4.57
N THR A 134 -11.80 -4.93 3.89
CA THR A 134 -12.95 -5.20 3.02
C THR A 134 -12.59 -5.98 1.74
N VAL A 135 -11.32 -6.05 1.36
CA VAL A 135 -10.83 -6.72 0.13
C VAL A 135 -9.94 -7.94 0.43
N ALA A 136 -9.48 -8.08 1.68
CA ALA A 136 -8.56 -9.13 2.10
C ALA A 136 -9.31 -10.34 2.69
N ILE A 137 -9.29 -11.48 1.99
CA ILE A 137 -9.61 -12.78 2.61
C ILE A 137 -8.30 -13.36 3.16
N GLY A 138 -8.22 -13.46 4.49
CA GLY A 138 -7.27 -14.25 5.28
C GLY A 138 -5.92 -14.61 4.62
N ALA A 139 -4.85 -13.97 5.06
CA ALA A 139 -3.50 -14.44 4.78
C ALA A 139 -3.29 -15.83 5.45
N THR A 140 -3.36 -16.90 4.66
CA THR A 140 -2.86 -18.20 5.12
C THR A 140 -1.36 -18.21 4.93
N ARG A 141 -0.64 -18.21 6.05
CA ARG A 141 0.82 -18.31 6.06
C ARG A 141 1.21 -19.72 5.66
N LYS A 142 1.70 -19.92 4.44
CA LYS A 142 2.36 -21.19 4.07
C LYS A 142 3.71 -21.27 4.78
N THR A 143 4.08 -22.48 5.19
CA THR A 143 5.26 -22.80 6.00
C THR A 143 6.60 -22.56 5.29
N ASP A 144 6.58 -22.17 4.01
CA ASP A 144 7.77 -21.89 3.18
C ASP A 144 8.17 -20.41 3.13
N GLY A 145 7.46 -19.53 3.85
CA GLY A 145 7.75 -18.09 3.86
C GLY A 145 7.19 -17.33 2.64
N SER A 146 6.44 -17.98 1.75
CA SER A 146 5.67 -17.33 0.69
C SER A 146 4.25 -17.00 1.18
N SER A 147 3.90 -15.71 1.15
CA SER A 147 2.55 -15.24 1.48
C SER A 147 1.73 -15.14 0.20
N THR A 148 0.83 -16.11 -0.03
CA THR A 148 -0.16 -15.98 -1.11
C THR A 148 -1.32 -15.13 -0.60
N HIS A 149 -1.48 -13.92 -1.12
CA HIS A 149 -2.60 -13.04 -0.78
C HIS A 149 -3.77 -13.38 -1.72
N ARG A 150 -4.86 -13.91 -1.18
CA ARG A 150 -6.07 -14.23 -1.94
C ARG A 150 -7.04 -13.05 -1.83
N TRP A 151 -7.23 -12.34 -2.94
CA TRP A 151 -8.05 -11.13 -3.00
C TRP A 151 -9.52 -11.47 -3.26
N GLN A 152 -10.44 -10.86 -2.52
CA GLN A 152 -11.89 -11.14 -2.58
C GLN A 152 -12.50 -10.71 -3.92
N ILE A 153 -12.00 -9.62 -4.51
CA ILE A 153 -12.46 -9.08 -5.79
C ILE A 153 -12.08 -10.03 -6.96
N TRP A 154 -10.91 -10.65 -6.90
CA TRP A 154 -10.44 -11.58 -7.95
C TRP A 154 -11.13 -12.94 -7.91
N LEU A 155 -11.61 -13.38 -6.74
CA LEU A 155 -12.44 -14.59 -6.63
C LEU A 155 -13.78 -14.42 -7.34
N PHE A 156 -14.46 -13.29 -7.16
CA PHE A 156 -15.73 -13.00 -7.86
C PHE A 156 -15.55 -12.92 -9.39
N TYR A 157 -14.47 -12.29 -9.86
CA TYR A 157 -14.20 -12.18 -11.29
C TYR A 157 -13.86 -13.56 -11.91
N TRP A 158 -13.08 -14.38 -11.21
CA TRP A 158 -12.73 -15.75 -11.64
C TRP A 158 -13.93 -16.71 -11.59
N GLU A 159 -14.75 -16.66 -10.55
CA GLU A 159 -15.99 -17.44 -10.47
C GLU A 159 -16.99 -17.01 -11.55
N SER A 160 -17.12 -15.71 -11.82
CA SER A 160 -17.98 -15.23 -12.91
C SER A 160 -17.51 -15.66 -14.29
N GLN A 161 -16.20 -15.73 -14.55
CA GLN A 161 -15.66 -16.26 -15.81
C GLN A 161 -15.81 -17.79 -15.91
N SER A 162 -15.69 -18.50 -14.79
CA SER A 162 -15.86 -19.96 -14.72
C SER A 162 -17.33 -20.37 -14.92
N ASN A 163 -18.27 -19.58 -14.40
CA ASN A 163 -19.71 -19.81 -14.53
C ASN A 163 -20.29 -19.33 -15.89
N SER A 164 -19.45 -18.71 -16.73
CA SER A 164 -19.79 -18.33 -18.11
C SER A 164 -19.24 -19.33 -19.14
N ALA A 165 -18.56 -20.38 -18.68
CA ALA A 165 -17.92 -21.42 -19.50
C ALA A 165 -18.58 -22.80 -19.34
N GLU A 166 -19.74 -22.87 -18.65
CA GLU A 166 -20.69 -24.00 -18.66
C GLU A 166 -21.98 -23.57 -19.36
#